data_AF-A0AAJ2A596-F1
#
_entry.id   AF-A0AAJ2A596-F1
#
_cell.length_a   1.000
_cell.length_b   1.000
_cell.length_c   1.000
_cell.angle_alpha   90.00
_cell.angle_beta   90.00
_cell.angle_gamma   90.00
#
_symmetry.space_group_name_H-M   'P 1'
#
loop_
_entity.id
_entity.type
_entity.pdbx_description
1 polymer ?
#
loop_
_entity_poly.entity_id
_entity_poly.type
_entity_poly.pdbx_seq_one_letter_code
_entity_poly.pdbx_strand_id
1 'polypeptide(L)' 'MKVDLALALKAAINALRDIAESKRMPNGMALDEDQCELHRRSADELEKQVAALKSLVDRL' A
#
# COMPACT_ATOMS: atom_id res chain seq x y z
N MET A 1 4.25 -19.29 -8.18
CA MET A 1 5.01 -18.32 -7.36
C MET A 1 4.52 -18.44 -5.93
N LYS A 2 5.40 -18.65 -4.94
CA LYS A 2 5.00 -18.64 -3.53
C LYS A 2 4.96 -17.18 -3.07
N VAL A 3 3.85 -16.75 -2.48
CA VAL A 3 3.71 -15.41 -1.91
C VAL A 3 4.00 -15.51 -0.42
N ASP A 4 4.99 -14.77 0.05
CA ASP A 4 5.23 -14.57 1.48
C ASP A 4 4.62 -13.23 1.95
N LEU A 5 4.62 -13.04 3.27
CA LEU A 5 4.02 -11.85 3.88
C LEU A 5 4.70 -10.55 3.40
N ALA A 6 6.03 -10.54 3.27
CA ALA A 6 6.76 -9.34 2.85
C ALA A 6 6.43 -8.95 1.41
N LEU A 7 6.33 -9.94 0.52
CA LEU A 7 5.95 -9.74 -0.87
C LEU A 7 4.49 -9.29 -0.99
N ALA A 8 3.57 -9.89 -0.22
CA ALA A 8 2.16 -9.49 -0.20
C ALA A 8 1.97 -8.04 0.24
N LEU A 9 2.64 -7.63 1.33
CA LEU A 9 2.57 -6.26 1.84
C LEU A 9 3.16 -5.25 0.85
N LYS A 10 4.29 -5.58 0.23
CA LYS A 10 4.90 -4.73 -0.80
C LYS A 10 3.99 -4.58 -2.02
N ALA A 11 3.35 -5.67 -2.45
CA ALA A 11 2.38 -5.63 -3.55
C ALA A 11 1.16 -4.75 -3.20
N ALA A 12 0.65 -4.84 -1.98
CA ALA A 12 -0.46 -4.00 -1.52
C ALA A 12 -0.10 -2.51 -1.49
N ILE A 13 1.08 -2.14 -0.96
CA ILE A 13 1.56 -0.75 -0.95
C ILE A 13 1.67 -0.20 -2.37
N ASN A 14 2.27 -0.98 -3.27
CA ASN A 14 2.41 -0.58 -4.66
C ASN A 14 1.04 -0.41 -5.33
N ALA A 15 0.10 -1.33 -5.12
CA ALA A 15 -1.25 -1.21 -5.68
C ALA A 15 -1.95 0.07 -5.19
N LEU A 16 -1.79 0.46 -3.92
CA LEU A 16 -2.36 1.70 -3.39
C LEU A 16 -1.72 2.94 -4.05
N ARG A 17 -0.40 2.94 -4.27
CA ARG A 17 0.33 4.01 -4.97
C ARG A 17 -0.13 4.11 -6.43
N ASP A 18 -0.19 2.98 -7.14
CA ASP A 18 -0.63 2.91 -8.54
C ASP A 18 -2.07 3.41 -8.72
N ILE A 19 -2.98 3.08 -7.79
CA ILE A 19 -4.35 3.58 -7.79
C ILE A 19 -4.38 5.11 -7.63
N ALA A 20 -3.60 5.65 -6.68
CA ALA A 20 -3.53 7.09 -6.45
C ALA A 20 -2.89 7.85 -7.63
N GLU A 21 -1.85 7.28 -8.24
CA GLU A 21 -1.13 7.88 -9.38
C GLU A 21 -1.97 7.85 -10.67
N SER A 22 -2.61 6.72 -10.95
CA SER A 22 -3.49 6.56 -12.11
C SER A 22 -4.84 7.24 -11.96
N LYS A 23 -5.18 7.67 -10.72
CA LYS A 23 -6.49 8.23 -10.35
C LYS A 23 -7.64 7.31 -10.74
N ARG A 24 -7.39 6.00 -10.67
CA ARG A 24 -8.33 4.98 -11.14
C ARG A 24 -8.21 3.70 -10.32
N MET A 25 -9.34 3.13 -9.96
CA MET A 25 -9.42 1.81 -9.35
C MET A 25 -9.15 0.72 -10.40
N PRO A 26 -8.73 -0.49 -9.98
CA PRO A 26 -8.48 -1.61 -10.90
C PRO A 26 -9.71 -2.02 -11.72
N ASN A 27 -10.91 -1.76 -11.22
CA ASN A 27 -12.17 -2.01 -11.93
C ASN A 27 -12.53 -0.92 -12.97
N GLY A 28 -11.70 0.10 -13.14
CA GLY A 28 -11.88 1.17 -14.11
C GLY A 28 -12.54 2.45 -13.58
N MET A 29 -13.01 2.47 -12.33
CA MET A 29 -13.64 3.66 -11.75
C MET A 29 -12.62 4.77 -11.55
N ALA A 30 -12.94 5.98 -12.02
CA ALA A 30 -12.14 7.17 -11.73
C ALA A 30 -12.28 7.56 -10.26
N LEU A 31 -11.19 8.07 -9.70
CA LEU A 31 -11.15 8.59 -8.34
C LEU A 31 -11.18 10.11 -8.33
N ASP A 32 -11.88 10.68 -7.38
CA ASP A 32 -11.75 12.11 -7.03
C ASP A 32 -10.48 12.38 -6.21
N GLU A 33 -10.25 13.65 -5.89
CA GLU A 33 -9.04 14.07 -5.17
C GLU A 33 -8.97 13.52 -3.75
N ASP A 34 -10.11 13.50 -3.02
CA ASP A 34 -10.19 12.96 -1.66
C ASP A 34 -9.92 11.45 -1.63
N GLN A 35 -10.43 10.73 -2.62
CA GLN A 35 -10.18 9.30 -2.78
C GLN A 35 -8.72 9.03 -3.16
N CYS A 36 -8.12 9.82 -4.04
CA CYS A 36 -6.70 9.72 -4.36
C CYS A 36 -5.82 9.96 -3.11
N GLU A 37 -6.18 10.96 -2.30
CA GLU A 37 -5.52 11.26 -1.03
C GLU A 37 -5.65 10.11 -0.03
N LEU A 38 -6.84 9.50 0.07
CA LEU A 38 -7.07 8.33 0.92
C LEU A 38 -6.11 7.18 0.56
N HIS A 39 -5.98 6.86 -0.73
CA HIS A 39 -5.10 5.77 -1.16
C HIS A 39 -3.62 6.09 -0.90
N ARG A 40 -3.20 7.34 -1.14
CA ARG A 40 -1.83 7.79 -0.84
C ARG A 40 -1.51 7.66 0.66
N ARG A 41 -2.37 8.20 1.52
CA ARG A 41 -2.21 8.11 2.98
C ARG A 41 -2.23 6.68 3.48
N SER A 42 -3.08 5.83 2.89
CA SER A 42 -3.14 4.41 3.22
C SER A 42 -1.84 3.69 2.86
N ALA A 43 -1.23 4.00 1.71
CA ALA A 43 0.06 3.44 1.33
C ALA A 43 1.16 3.85 2.31
N ASP A 44 1.22 5.14 2.65
CA ASP A 44 2.22 5.68 3.58
C ASP A 44 2.08 5.10 4.98
N GLU A 45 0.85 4.99 5.49
CA GLU A 45 0.59 4.41 6.81
C GLU A 45 0.91 2.92 6.84
N LEU A 46 0.55 2.17 5.80
CA LEU A 46 0.88 0.75 5.70
C LEU A 46 2.41 0.56 5.66
N GLU A 47 3.14 1.38 4.90
CA GLU A 47 4.61 1.31 4.86
C GLU A 47 5.25 1.56 6.24
N LYS A 48 4.74 2.53 7.01
CA LYS A 48 5.20 2.78 8.39
C LYS A 48 4.95 1.59 9.30
N GLN A 49 3.76 0.98 9.23
CA GLN A 49 3.43 -0.20 10.05
C GLN A 49 4.30 -1.40 9.69
N VAL A 50 4.59 -1.61 8.41
CA VAL A 50 5.50 -2.67 7.96
C VAL A 50 6.92 -2.41 8.47
N ALA A 51 7.40 -1.18 8.44
CA ALA A 51 8.71 -0.83 8.99
C ALA A 51 8.77 -1.05 10.52
N ALA A 52 7.72 -0.67 11.24
CA ALA A 52 7.61 -0.89 12.68
C ALA A 52 7.60 -2.39 13.05
N LEU A 53 6.85 -3.20 12.30
CA LEU A 53 6.80 -4.65 12.48
C LEU A 53 8.17 -5.30 12.22
N LYS A 54 8.86 -4.91 11.15
CA LYS A 54 10.23 -5.40 10.88
C LYS A 54 11.17 -5.05 12.03
N SER A 55 11.15 -3.81 12.49
CA SER A 55 11.97 -3.39 13.62
C SER A 55 11.63 -4.15 14.91
N LEU A 56 10.38 -4.58 15.11
CA LEU A 56 10.01 -5.37 16.28
C LEU A 56 10.55 -6.80 16.17
N VAL A 57 10.43 -7.42 14.99
CA VAL A 57 10.94 -8.77 14.73
C VAL A 57 12.47 -8.81 14.84
N ASP A 58 13.18 -7.81 14.32
CA ASP A 58 14.64 -7.75 14.39
C ASP A 58 15.19 -7.56 15.81
N ARG A 59 14.34 -7.19 16.77
CA ARG A 59 14.70 -6.99 18.20
C ARG A 59 14.47 -8.23 19.06
N LEU A 60 13.83 -9.26 18.52
CA LEU A 60 13.54 -10.54 19.19
C LEU A 60 14.61 -11.58 18.85
#